data_AF-A0A371X0Z6-F1
#
_entry.id   AF-A0A371X0Z6-F1
#
_cell.length_a   1.000
_cell.length_b   1.000
_cell.length_c   1.000
_cell.angle_alpha   90.00
_cell.angle_beta   90.00
_cell.angle_gamma   90.00
#
_symmetry.space_group_name_H-M   'P 1'
#
loop_
_entity.id
_entity.type
_entity.pdbx_description
1 polymer ?
#
loop_
_entity_poly.entity_id
_entity_poly.type
_entity_poly.pdbx_seq_one_letter_code
_entity_poly.pdbx_strand_id
1 'polypeptide(L)'
;MALHDERLASNRRGFLKGGIGLLAMTIMPSGLVVGQAWANMPRSTQPQTFATLVQMSRDCYPHPQIEDKFYANAVNILDEAARASAEERDLLESNVAELDRSAQEAHGTRYSEIESEDDRTALLKLIEDGDFFRKVRSNLTVGLYNQKELWPLFGYEGASADKGGYLDRGFNDIDWIS
;
A
#
# COMPACT_ATOMS: atom_id res chain seq x y z
N MET A 1 -49.94 -31.81 -3.32
CA MET A 1 -48.74 -31.07 -3.76
C MET A 1 -48.26 -30.27 -2.56
N ALA A 2 -47.32 -30.82 -1.80
CA ALA A 2 -46.80 -30.19 -0.59
C ALA A 2 -45.57 -29.37 -0.98
N LEU A 3 -45.44 -28.15 -0.45
CA LEU A 3 -44.19 -27.63 0.11
C LEU A 3 -44.52 -26.56 1.16
N HIS A 4 -43.92 -26.75 2.34
CA HIS A 4 -44.00 -25.92 3.54
C HIS A 4 -43.37 -24.54 3.34
N ASP A 5 -43.90 -23.53 4.01
CA ASP A 5 -43.21 -22.27 4.29
C ASP A 5 -43.32 -21.99 5.80
N GLU A 6 -42.27 -22.33 6.55
CA GLU A 6 -42.10 -21.96 7.95
C GLU A 6 -41.10 -20.79 8.08
N ARG A 7 -41.61 -19.70 8.63
CA ARG A 7 -40.90 -18.49 9.09
C ARG A 7 -39.87 -18.79 10.18
N LEU A 8 -38.67 -18.21 10.10
CA LEU A 8 -37.86 -17.72 11.25
C LEU A 8 -36.92 -16.59 10.75
N ALA A 9 -37.19 -15.32 11.04
CA ALA A 9 -36.68 -14.57 12.19
C ALA A 9 -35.17 -14.22 12.14
N SER A 10 -34.90 -12.96 11.75
CA SER A 10 -33.77 -12.06 12.08
C SER A 10 -32.36 -12.63 12.32
N ASN A 11 -31.39 -12.16 11.51
CA ASN A 11 -30.11 -11.77 12.08
C ASN A 11 -29.56 -10.47 11.44
N ARG A 12 -29.81 -9.33 12.10
CA ARG A 12 -29.21 -8.01 11.83
C ARG A 12 -27.77 -7.92 12.39
N ARG A 13 -26.98 -8.99 12.27
CA ARG A 13 -25.57 -9.09 12.66
C ARG A 13 -24.80 -9.86 11.58
N GLY A 14 -24.70 -9.25 10.40
CA GLY A 14 -24.13 -9.88 9.21
C GLY A 14 -23.18 -8.98 8.42
N PHE A 15 -22.64 -7.92 9.00
CA PHE A 15 -21.65 -7.10 8.30
C PHE A 15 -20.58 -6.53 9.24
N LEU A 16 -19.87 -7.44 9.91
CA LEU A 16 -18.59 -7.18 10.58
C LEU A 16 -17.63 -8.36 10.31
N LYS A 17 -17.54 -8.75 9.03
CA LYS A 17 -16.51 -9.68 8.53
C LYS A 17 -16.09 -9.26 7.13
N GLY A 18 -15.26 -8.22 7.10
CA GLY A 18 -14.49 -7.81 5.92
C GLY A 18 -12.98 -7.92 6.16
N GLY A 19 -12.56 -8.78 7.09
CA GLY A 19 -11.21 -9.34 7.06
C GLY A 19 -11.24 -10.57 6.15
N ILE A 20 -10.32 -10.61 5.20
CA ILE A 20 -9.98 -11.65 4.20
C ILE A 20 -10.02 -11.03 2.79
N GLY A 21 -8.94 -10.31 2.46
CA GLY A 21 -8.38 -10.27 1.11
C GLY A 21 -7.12 -11.12 1.14
N LEU A 22 -7.26 -12.45 1.05
CA LEU A 22 -6.12 -13.36 0.99
C LEU A 22 -5.51 -13.28 -0.42
N LEU A 23 -4.69 -12.26 -0.68
CA LEU A 23 -3.56 -12.44 -1.59
C LEU A 23 -2.52 -13.19 -0.78
N ALA A 24 -2.30 -14.47 -1.10
CA ALA A 24 -1.31 -15.30 -0.42
C ALA A 24 0.09 -14.75 -0.69
N MET A 25 0.52 -13.81 0.14
CA MET A 25 1.92 -13.43 0.27
C MET A 25 2.56 -14.40 1.24
N THR A 26 3.31 -15.37 0.70
CA THR A 26 4.25 -16.12 1.53
C THR A 26 5.58 -15.39 1.45
N ILE A 27 5.93 -14.65 2.50
CA ILE A 27 7.31 -14.26 2.73
C ILE A 27 8.02 -15.55 3.13
N MET A 28 8.84 -16.09 2.23
CA MET A 28 9.65 -17.26 2.58
C MET A 28 10.64 -16.88 3.68
N PRO A 29 11.16 -17.83 4.47
CA PRO A 29 12.24 -17.56 5.43
C PRO A 29 13.47 -16.86 4.83
N SER A 30 13.62 -16.89 3.50
CA SER A 30 14.65 -16.18 2.73
C SER A 30 14.32 -14.72 2.38
N GLY A 31 13.10 -14.24 2.68
CA GLY A 31 12.60 -12.92 2.29
C GLY A 31 11.92 -12.85 0.94
N LEU A 32 11.92 -13.94 0.17
CA LEU A 32 11.31 -13.96 -1.16
C LEU A 32 9.79 -13.82 -1.06
N VAL A 33 9.21 -12.84 -1.76
CA VAL A 33 7.76 -12.65 -1.92
C VAL A 33 7.35 -13.33 -3.23
N VAL A 34 6.51 -14.38 -3.17
CA VAL A 34 6.09 -15.12 -4.37
C VAL A 34 4.60 -14.90 -4.66
N GLY A 35 4.30 -14.30 -5.82
CA GLY A 35 2.99 -14.20 -6.45
C GLY A 35 3.15 -14.03 -7.96
N GLN A 36 2.23 -14.59 -8.76
CA GLN A 36 2.34 -14.64 -10.24
C GLN A 36 2.53 -13.28 -10.94
N ALA A 37 2.19 -12.16 -10.29
CA ALA A 37 2.32 -10.83 -10.87
C ALA A 37 3.59 -10.05 -10.45
N TRP A 38 4.42 -10.58 -9.52
CA TRP A 38 5.51 -9.83 -8.85
C TRP A 38 6.89 -10.48 -8.98
N ALA A 39 7.01 -11.54 -9.77
CA ALA A 39 8.16 -12.47 -9.75
C ALA A 39 9.55 -11.87 -10.05
N ASN A 40 9.63 -10.60 -10.47
CA ASN A 40 10.88 -9.93 -10.82
C ASN A 40 11.25 -8.74 -9.91
N MET A 41 10.59 -8.54 -8.76
CA MET A 41 10.89 -7.46 -7.81
C MET A 41 11.18 -8.02 -6.41
N PRO A 42 12.08 -7.38 -5.63
CA PRO A 42 12.97 -6.28 -6.02
C PRO A 42 14.12 -6.74 -6.94
N ARG A 43 14.73 -5.79 -7.66
CA ARG A 43 15.93 -6.01 -8.49
C ARG A 43 17.19 -5.43 -7.89
N SER A 44 17.11 -4.57 -6.87
CA SER A 44 18.29 -3.87 -6.34
C SER A 44 18.30 -3.75 -4.82
N THR A 45 17.16 -3.52 -4.19
CA THR A 45 17.03 -3.64 -2.73
C THR A 45 16.89 -5.10 -2.30
N GLN A 46 17.17 -5.38 -1.03
CA GLN A 46 16.87 -6.65 -0.41
C GLN A 46 15.36 -6.92 -0.42
N PRO A 47 14.93 -8.19 -0.58
CA PRO A 47 13.50 -8.56 -0.55
C PRO A 47 12.76 -8.05 0.69
N GLN A 48 13.40 -8.12 1.86
CA GLN A 48 12.87 -7.64 3.13
C GLN A 48 12.72 -6.12 3.12
N THR A 49 13.73 -5.39 2.63
CA THR A 49 13.69 -3.93 2.48
C THR A 49 12.52 -3.51 1.60
N PHE A 50 12.34 -4.19 0.47
CA PHE A 50 11.21 -3.94 -0.42
C PHE A 50 9.85 -4.21 0.27
N ALA A 51 9.72 -5.32 1.00
CA ALA A 51 8.49 -5.64 1.73
C ALA A 51 8.15 -4.58 2.80
N THR A 52 9.13 -4.14 3.57
CA THR A 52 8.96 -3.05 4.56
C THR A 52 8.59 -1.73 3.88
N LEU A 53 9.18 -1.39 2.73
CA LEU A 53 8.80 -0.21 1.95
C LEU A 53 7.35 -0.28 1.43
N VAL A 54 6.87 -1.46 1.03
CA VAL A 54 5.48 -1.67 0.61
C VAL A 54 4.53 -1.46 1.79
N GLN A 55 4.83 -2.04 2.95
CA GLN A 55 4.01 -1.86 4.15
C GLN A 55 4.00 -0.39 4.60
N MET A 56 5.17 0.25 4.70
CA MET A 56 5.31 1.67 5.01
C MET A 56 4.52 2.55 4.02
N SER A 57 4.54 2.20 2.74
CA SER A 57 3.78 2.92 1.71
C SER A 57 2.26 2.84 1.93
N ARG A 58 1.77 1.67 2.36
CA ARG A 58 0.36 1.46 2.71
C ARG A 58 -0.03 2.25 3.96
N ASP A 59 0.84 2.30 4.96
CA ASP A 59 0.61 3.07 6.19
C ASP A 59 0.66 4.59 5.93
N CYS A 60 1.46 5.07 4.97
CA CYS A 60 1.53 6.49 4.60
C CYS A 60 0.30 7.00 3.83
N TYR A 61 -0.29 6.16 2.98
CA TYR A 61 -1.49 6.48 2.20
C TYR A 61 -2.47 5.32 2.23
N PRO A 62 -3.22 5.13 3.33
CA PRO A 62 -4.07 3.96 3.49
C PRO A 62 -5.31 4.05 2.60
N HIS A 63 -5.39 3.15 1.61
CA HIS A 63 -6.57 2.96 0.76
C HIS A 63 -7.09 1.52 0.89
N PRO A 64 -8.22 1.28 1.61
CA PRO A 64 -8.73 -0.07 1.85
C PRO A 64 -9.09 -0.87 0.58
N GLN A 65 -9.49 -0.18 -0.48
CA GLN A 65 -9.93 -0.78 -1.75
C GLN A 65 -8.77 -1.06 -2.72
N ILE A 66 -7.56 -0.58 -2.41
CA ILE A 66 -6.39 -0.74 -3.27
C ILE A 66 -5.58 -1.96 -2.83
N GLU A 67 -5.30 -2.86 -3.77
CA GLU A 67 -4.46 -4.03 -3.57
C GLU A 67 -2.98 -3.67 -3.41
N ASP A 68 -2.22 -4.49 -2.68
CA ASP A 68 -0.78 -4.26 -2.41
C ASP A 68 0.07 -4.12 -3.68
N LYS A 69 -0.38 -4.68 -4.81
CA LYS A 69 0.35 -4.63 -6.09
C LYS A 69 0.57 -3.21 -6.57
N PHE A 70 -0.37 -2.32 -6.28
CA PHE A 70 -0.24 -0.92 -6.66
C PHE A 70 0.80 -0.20 -5.80
N TYR A 71 0.90 -0.53 -4.51
CA TYR A 71 1.95 -0.02 -3.64
C TYR A 71 3.32 -0.58 -4.05
N ALA A 72 3.41 -1.87 -4.36
CA ALA A 72 4.66 -2.46 -4.85
C ALA A 72 5.12 -1.91 -6.20
N ASN A 73 4.21 -1.64 -7.13
CA ASN A 73 4.54 -0.91 -8.36
C ASN A 73 5.11 0.48 -8.07
N ALA A 74 4.58 1.19 -7.06
CA ALA A 74 5.13 2.47 -6.64
C ALA A 74 6.52 2.31 -5.99
N VAL A 75 6.73 1.29 -5.15
CA VAL A 75 8.03 0.99 -4.52
C VAL A 75 9.07 0.55 -5.56
N ASN A 76 8.68 -0.08 -6.67
CA ASN A 76 9.60 -0.41 -7.75
C ASN A 76 10.28 0.83 -8.37
N ILE A 77 9.70 2.03 -8.25
CA ILE A 77 10.37 3.28 -8.65
C ILE A 77 11.57 3.56 -7.72
N LEU A 78 11.42 3.30 -6.41
CA LEU A 78 12.52 3.41 -5.44
C LEU A 78 13.59 2.34 -5.69
N ASP A 79 13.18 1.11 -5.98
CA ASP A 79 14.10 0.01 -6.31
C ASP A 79 14.91 0.31 -7.59
N GLU A 80 14.29 0.90 -8.61
CA GLU A 80 15.00 1.35 -9.81
C GLU A 80 15.95 2.54 -9.54
N ALA A 81 15.59 3.45 -8.63
CA ALA A 81 16.51 4.50 -8.19
C ALA A 81 17.72 3.90 -7.46
N ALA A 82 17.49 2.90 -6.59
CA ALA A 82 18.54 2.14 -5.92
C ALA A 82 19.41 1.32 -6.91
N ARG A 83 18.85 0.90 -8.04
CA ARG A 83 19.62 0.28 -9.12
C ARG A 83 20.60 1.26 -9.76
N ALA A 84 20.16 2.51 -9.91
CA ALA A 84 20.91 3.56 -10.61
C ALA A 84 21.95 4.26 -9.72
N SER A 85 21.81 4.20 -8.39
CA SER A 85 22.71 4.87 -7.44
C SER A 85 22.92 4.01 -6.18
N ALA A 86 24.20 3.81 -5.83
CA ALA A 86 24.57 3.12 -4.59
C ALA A 86 24.13 3.92 -3.36
N GLU A 87 24.21 5.25 -3.44
CA GLU A 87 23.77 6.17 -2.38
C GLU A 87 22.27 6.04 -2.12
N GLU A 88 21.45 5.92 -3.18
CA GLU A 88 20.01 5.71 -3.06
C GLU A 88 19.70 4.34 -2.44
N ARG A 89 20.40 3.30 -2.87
CA ARG A 89 20.26 1.97 -2.27
C ARG A 89 20.64 2.01 -0.79
N ASP A 90 21.78 2.60 -0.45
CA ASP A 90 22.27 2.66 0.92
C ASP A 90 21.34 3.49 1.81
N LEU A 91 20.75 4.57 1.29
CA LEU A 91 19.71 5.34 1.97
C LEU A 91 18.50 4.47 2.32
N LEU A 92 17.98 3.70 1.37
CA LEU A 92 16.81 2.83 1.60
C LEU A 92 17.13 1.69 2.57
N GLU A 93 18.21 0.96 2.33
CA GLU A 93 18.60 -0.21 3.13
C GLU A 93 18.91 0.17 4.58
N SER A 94 19.70 1.24 4.80
CA SER A 94 20.10 1.65 6.15
C SER A 94 18.92 2.16 6.98
N ASN A 95 18.02 2.94 6.38
CA ASN A 95 16.88 3.49 7.10
C ASN A 95 15.78 2.45 7.34
N VAL A 96 15.60 1.49 6.43
CA VAL A 96 14.71 0.35 6.71
C VAL A 96 15.28 -0.52 7.83
N ALA A 97 16.59 -0.79 7.85
CA ALA A 97 17.22 -1.51 8.94
C ALA A 97 17.05 -0.79 10.30
N GLU A 98 17.13 0.55 10.30
CA GLU A 98 16.87 1.36 11.49
C GLU A 98 15.41 1.28 11.97
N LEU A 99 14.46 1.35 11.03
CA LEU A 99 13.04 1.22 11.32
C LEU A 99 12.72 -0.17 11.87
N ASP A 100 13.27 -1.22 11.27
CA ASP A 100 13.11 -2.59 11.74
C ASP A 100 13.76 -2.81 13.11
N ARG A 101 14.89 -2.15 13.41
CA ARG A 101 15.48 -2.18 14.75
C ARG A 101 14.57 -1.50 15.78
N SER A 102 14.03 -0.33 15.46
CA SER A 102 13.09 0.39 16.33
C SER A 102 11.82 -0.43 16.60
N ALA A 103 11.31 -1.10 15.56
CA ALA A 103 10.19 -2.04 15.67
C ALA A 103 10.54 -3.25 16.56
N GLN A 104 11.73 -3.82 16.39
CA GLN A 104 12.20 -4.96 17.17
C GLN A 104 12.35 -4.60 18.66
N GLU A 105 12.84 -3.40 18.97
CA GLU A 105 13.00 -2.90 20.33
C GLU A 105 11.65 -2.63 21.01
N ALA A 106 10.68 -2.06 20.28
CA ALA A 106 9.38 -1.68 20.82
C ALA A 106 8.36 -2.83 20.86
N HIS A 107 8.36 -3.70 19.84
CA HIS A 107 7.30 -4.70 19.62
C HIS A 107 7.82 -6.14 19.43
N GLY A 108 9.15 -6.35 19.44
CA GLY A 108 9.74 -7.69 19.35
C GLY A 108 9.70 -8.31 17.95
N THR A 109 9.35 -7.55 16.93
CA THR A 109 9.24 -8.00 15.54
C THR A 109 9.66 -6.92 14.55
N ARG A 110 9.81 -7.24 13.26
CA ARG A 110 10.09 -6.26 12.20
C ARG A 110 8.93 -5.31 11.99
N TYR A 111 9.19 -4.12 11.45
CA TYR A 111 8.15 -3.12 11.21
C TYR A 111 6.96 -3.68 10.41
N SER A 112 7.26 -4.41 9.34
CA SER A 112 6.25 -5.00 8.45
C SER A 112 5.45 -6.15 9.07
N GLU A 113 5.90 -6.68 10.21
CA GLU A 113 5.29 -7.81 10.92
C GLU A 113 4.49 -7.37 12.16
N ILE A 114 4.50 -6.08 12.50
CA ILE A 114 3.65 -5.52 13.54
C ILE A 114 2.18 -5.57 13.06
N GLU A 115 1.32 -6.27 13.80
CA GLU A 115 -0.10 -6.41 13.44
C GLU A 115 -0.88 -5.09 13.59
N SER A 116 -0.59 -4.33 14.65
CA SER A 116 -1.28 -3.08 14.98
C SER A 116 -0.85 -1.92 14.06
N GLU A 117 -1.80 -1.34 13.33
CA GLU A 117 -1.57 -0.15 12.50
C GLU A 117 -1.17 1.07 13.34
N ASP A 118 -1.75 1.22 14.53
CA ASP A 118 -1.42 2.33 15.44
C ASP A 118 0.04 2.25 15.91
N ASP A 119 0.54 1.04 16.17
CA ASP A 119 1.93 0.81 16.59
C ASP A 119 2.91 1.11 15.44
N ARG A 120 2.59 0.64 14.22
CA ARG A 120 3.38 1.00 13.03
C ARG A 120 3.39 2.52 12.80
N THR A 121 2.23 3.15 12.90
CA THR A 121 2.09 4.61 12.76
C THR A 121 2.89 5.37 13.80
N ALA A 122 2.94 4.89 15.05
CA ALA A 122 3.75 5.50 16.10
C ALA A 122 5.24 5.49 15.75
N LEU A 123 5.76 4.39 15.20
CA LEU A 123 7.15 4.29 14.73
C LEU A 123 7.41 5.22 13.55
N LEU A 124 6.49 5.32 12.58
CA LEU A 124 6.62 6.21 11.44
C LEU A 124 6.68 7.69 11.86
N LYS A 125 5.90 8.09 12.86
CA LYS A 125 5.93 9.47 13.40
C LYS A 125 7.30 9.83 13.98
N LEU A 126 8.04 8.88 14.54
CA LEU A 126 9.39 9.15 15.06
C LEU A 126 10.39 9.53 13.96
N ILE A 127 10.14 9.11 12.71
CA ILE A 127 11.03 9.33 11.56
C ILE A 127 10.44 10.29 10.52
N GLU A 128 9.29 10.92 10.78
CA GLU A 128 8.51 11.65 9.76
C GLU A 128 9.25 12.87 9.18
N ASP A 129 10.12 13.48 9.99
CA ASP A 129 11.00 14.59 9.61
C ASP A 129 12.32 14.13 8.98
N GLY A 130 12.51 12.83 8.75
CA GLY A 130 13.67 12.27 8.08
C GLY A 130 13.58 12.30 6.56
N ASP A 131 14.74 12.38 5.89
CA ASP A 131 14.81 12.35 4.42
C ASP A 131 14.27 11.05 3.84
N PHE A 132 14.51 9.93 4.51
CA PHE A 132 13.95 8.63 4.13
C PHE A 132 12.42 8.65 4.09
N PHE A 133 11.76 9.07 5.17
CA PHE A 133 10.30 9.13 5.23
C PHE A 133 9.72 10.06 4.16
N ARG A 134 10.27 11.27 4.05
CA ARG A 134 9.86 12.23 3.01
C ARG A 134 10.03 11.66 1.61
N LYS A 135 11.10 10.93 1.33
CA LYS A 135 11.35 10.31 0.02
C LYS A 135 10.29 9.26 -0.30
N VAL A 136 10.05 8.30 0.60
CA VAL A 136 9.04 7.25 0.41
C VAL A 136 7.66 7.88 0.20
N ARG A 137 7.26 8.83 1.06
CA ARG A 137 5.99 9.53 0.96
C ARG A 137 5.84 10.32 -0.34
N SER A 138 6.89 11.04 -0.77
CA SER A 138 6.85 11.84 -2.00
C SER A 138 6.78 10.96 -3.24
N ASN A 139 7.46 9.80 -3.23
CA ASN A 139 7.40 8.82 -4.30
C ASN A 139 5.96 8.35 -4.54
N LEU A 140 5.16 8.15 -3.48
CA LEU A 140 3.78 7.65 -3.61
C LEU A 140 2.85 8.63 -4.31
N THR A 141 3.08 9.94 -4.18
CA THR A 141 2.30 10.95 -4.90
C THR A 141 2.32 10.71 -6.42
N VAL A 142 3.47 10.31 -6.95
CA VAL A 142 3.62 10.04 -8.39
C VAL A 142 3.43 8.55 -8.68
N GLY A 143 4.03 7.68 -7.89
CA GLY A 143 4.06 6.23 -8.13
C GLY A 143 2.72 5.55 -7.92
N LEU A 144 1.93 5.97 -6.94
CA LEU A 144 0.61 5.37 -6.69
C LEU A 144 -0.46 6.00 -7.59
N TYR A 145 -0.60 7.32 -7.56
CA TYR A 145 -1.73 8.00 -8.22
C TYR A 145 -1.63 8.08 -9.75
N ASN A 146 -0.45 7.88 -10.36
CA ASN A 146 -0.33 7.81 -11.83
C ASN A 146 -0.61 6.41 -12.41
N GLN A 147 -0.97 5.42 -11.60
CA GLN A 147 -1.39 4.12 -12.11
C GLN A 147 -2.82 4.22 -12.63
N LYS A 148 -2.97 4.23 -13.97
CA LYS A 148 -4.25 4.45 -14.67
C LYS A 148 -5.37 3.52 -14.25
N GLU A 149 -5.02 2.31 -13.84
CA GLU A 149 -5.94 1.28 -13.33
C GLU A 149 -6.66 1.72 -12.04
N LEU A 150 -6.06 2.64 -11.27
CA LEU A 150 -6.65 3.19 -10.05
C LEU A 150 -7.53 4.43 -10.29
N TRP A 151 -7.44 5.07 -11.45
CA TRP A 151 -8.16 6.31 -11.71
C TRP A 151 -9.67 6.22 -11.47
N PRO A 152 -10.37 5.14 -11.90
CA PRO A 152 -11.79 4.98 -11.58
C PRO A 152 -12.08 4.89 -10.08
N LEU A 153 -11.17 4.30 -9.29
CA LEU A 153 -11.31 4.21 -7.84
C LEU A 153 -11.12 5.57 -7.14
N PHE A 154 -10.37 6.47 -7.76
CA PHE A 154 -10.20 7.85 -7.28
C PHE A 154 -11.26 8.83 -7.83
N GLY A 155 -12.23 8.35 -8.61
CA GLY A 155 -13.21 9.21 -9.27
C GLY A 155 -12.62 10.07 -10.39
N TYR A 156 -11.45 9.71 -10.92
CA TYR A 156 -10.81 10.44 -12.02
C TYR A 156 -11.20 9.86 -13.38
N GLU A 157 -11.90 10.64 -14.20
CA GLU A 157 -12.40 10.20 -15.52
C GLU A 157 -11.35 10.21 -16.65
N GLY A 158 -10.09 10.52 -16.33
CA GLY A 158 -9.02 10.66 -17.32
C GLY A 158 -8.98 12.03 -18.01
N ALA A 159 -7.88 12.31 -18.71
CA ALA A 159 -7.64 13.62 -19.30
C ALA A 159 -8.85 14.19 -20.08
N SER A 160 -9.14 15.47 -19.83
CA SER A 160 -10.29 16.20 -20.38
C SER A 160 -9.91 17.48 -21.10
N ALA A 161 -8.62 17.86 -21.13
CA ALA A 161 -8.17 19.10 -21.77
C ALA A 161 -8.52 19.15 -23.26
N ASP A 162 -8.36 18.02 -23.96
CA ASP A 162 -8.77 17.80 -25.35
C ASP A 162 -10.29 17.65 -25.52
N LYS A 163 -11.03 17.54 -24.43
CA LYS A 163 -12.47 17.28 -24.36
C LYS A 163 -13.26 18.46 -23.78
N GLY A 164 -12.69 19.66 -23.77
CA GLY A 164 -13.36 20.88 -23.27
C GLY A 164 -13.34 21.06 -21.75
N GLY A 165 -12.56 20.26 -21.02
CA GLY A 165 -12.44 20.32 -19.57
C GLY A 165 -13.48 19.47 -18.83
N TYR A 166 -13.56 19.68 -17.51
CA TYR A 166 -14.43 18.92 -16.61
C TYR A 166 -15.79 19.59 -16.32
N LEU A 167 -16.03 20.80 -16.85
CA LEU A 167 -17.22 21.61 -16.54
C LEU A 167 -18.54 20.81 -16.66
N ASP A 168 -18.67 20.03 -17.75
CA ASP A 168 -19.83 19.18 -18.05
C ASP A 168 -19.48 17.67 -18.03
N ARG A 169 -18.36 17.30 -17.40
CA ARG A 169 -17.82 15.92 -17.43
C ARG A 169 -17.34 15.45 -16.05
N GLY A 170 -18.21 15.52 -15.05
CA GLY A 170 -17.94 14.91 -13.75
C GLY A 170 -17.19 15.80 -12.74
N PHE A 171 -16.99 17.10 -13.01
CA PHE A 171 -16.50 18.03 -11.96
C PHE A 171 -17.41 18.02 -10.72
N ASN A 172 -18.73 17.92 -10.93
CA ASN A 172 -19.73 17.89 -9.87
C ASN A 172 -20.01 16.48 -9.30
N ASP A 173 -19.38 15.44 -9.87
CA ASP A 173 -19.62 14.04 -9.49
C ASP A 173 -18.61 13.55 -8.42
N ILE A 174 -17.81 14.48 -7.87
CA ILE A 174 -16.76 14.20 -6.88
C ILE A 174 -17.33 14.39 -5.46
N ASP A 175 -17.70 13.28 -4.83
CA ASP A 175 -18.36 13.23 -3.51
C ASP A 175 -17.56 13.83 -2.34
N TRP A 176 -16.27 14.15 -2.50
CA TRP A 176 -15.41 14.64 -1.41
C TRP A 176 -15.09 16.15 -1.47
N ILE A 177 -15.56 16.87 -2.50
CA ILE A 177 -15.35 18.33 -2.65
C ILE A 177 -16.61 19.13 -2.22
N SER A 178 -17.72 18.46 -1.93
CA SER A 178 -19.00 19.08 -1.50
C SER A 178 -19.05 19.45 -0.02
#